data_AF-A0A533RMW6-F1
#
_entry.id   AF-A0A533RMW6-F1
#
_cell.length_a   1.000
_cell.length_b   1.000
_cell.length_c   1.000
_cell.angle_alpha   90.00
_cell.angle_beta   90.00
_cell.angle_gamma   90.00
#
_symmetry.space_group_name_H-M   'P 1'
#
loop_
_entity.id
_entity.type
_entity.pdbx_description
1 polymer ?
#
loop_
_entity_poly.entity_id
_entity_poly.type
_entity_poly.pdbx_seq_one_letter_code
_entity_poly.pdbx_strand_id
1 'polypeptide(L)' 'MEWISIEQSLPAEGQRVLLYTPYPYFGKDYSCVGDRESIRTCTVCEGCRDVPIFTHWMPLPPKPDRH' A
#
# COMPACT_ATOMS: atom_id res chain seq x y z
N MET A 1 -11.10 -5.39 -9.34
CA MET A 1 -9.68 -5.19 -8.99
C MET A 1 -9.40 -6.06 -7.79
N GLU A 2 -8.22 -6.68 -7.76
CA GLU A 2 -7.81 -7.58 -6.68
C GLU A 2 -6.59 -7.00 -5.95
N TRP A 3 -6.44 -7.36 -4.68
CA TRP A 3 -5.29 -7.01 -3.87
C TRP A 3 -4.07 -7.85 -4.25
N ILE A 4 -2.93 -7.19 -4.43
CA ILE A 4 -1.66 -7.81 -4.83
C ILE A 4 -0.70 -7.76 -3.63
N SER A 5 -0.15 -8.91 -3.23
CA SER A 5 0.82 -8.97 -2.13
C SER A 5 2.14 -8.28 -2.53
N ILE A 6 2.74 -7.54 -1.58
CA ILE A 6 4.04 -6.90 -1.79
C ILE A 6 5.19 -7.91 -1.98
N GLU A 7 4.99 -9.16 -1.55
CA GLU A 7 5.95 -10.25 -1.76
C GLU A 7 5.90 -10.79 -3.19
N GLN A 8 4.74 -10.71 -3.84
CA GLN A 8 4.57 -11.14 -5.24
C GLN A 8 5.10 -10.08 -6.21
N SER A 9 4.72 -8.81 -6.00
CA SER A 9 5.21 -7.71 -6.82
C SER A 9 5.02 -6.37 -6.12
N LEU A 10 5.90 -5.42 -6.47
CA LEU A 10 5.74 -4.01 -6.10
C LEU A 10 5.10 -3.23 -7.25
N PRO A 11 4.38 -2.14 -6.96
CA PRO A 11 3.90 -1.25 -8.00
C PRO A 11 5.06 -0.64 -8.80
N ALA A 12 4.75 -0.15 -10.00
CA ALA A 12 5.73 0.53 -10.84
C ALA A 12 6.25 1.79 -10.14
N GLU A 13 7.46 2.22 -10.51
CA GLU A 13 8.06 3.44 -9.97
C GLU A 13 7.18 4.66 -10.31
N GLY A 14 6.89 5.49 -9.31
CA GLY A 14 5.98 6.64 -9.44
C GLY A 14 4.49 6.32 -9.58
N GLN A 15 4.09 5.03 -9.59
CA GLN A 15 2.69 4.65 -9.67
C GLN A 15 1.98 4.85 -8.33
N ARG A 16 0.89 5.64 -8.34
CA ARG A 16 0.00 5.78 -7.19
C ARG A 16 -0.95 4.60 -7.10
N VAL A 17 -1.03 4.01 -5.91
CA VAL A 17 -1.83 2.81 -5.61
C VAL A 17 -2.54 2.97 -4.27
N LEU A 18 -3.59 2.18 -4.06
CA LEU A 18 -4.17 1.98 -2.74
C LEU A 18 -3.31 0.94 -2.01
N LEU A 19 -2.85 1.26 -0.81
CA LEU A 19 -2.07 0.38 0.06
C LEU A 19 -2.95 -0.11 1.20
N TYR A 20 -2.83 -1.38 1.55
CA TYR A 20 -3.48 -1.99 2.71
C TYR A 20 -2.45 -2.32 3.78
N THR A 21 -2.84 -2.13 5.03
CA THR A 21 -2.08 -2.50 6.20
C THR A 21 -2.94 -3.29 7.17
N PRO A 22 -2.45 -4.38 7.79
CA PRO A 22 -3.20 -5.07 8.84
C PRO A 22 -3.24 -4.26 10.15
N TYR A 23 -2.52 -3.14 10.24
CA TYR A 23 -2.38 -2.35 11.44
C TYR A 23 -3.41 -1.20 11.51
N PRO A 24 -3.92 -0.85 12.70
CA PRO A 24 -4.99 0.15 12.86
C PRO A 24 -4.51 1.61 12.77
N TYR A 25 -3.69 1.93 11.76
CA TYR A 25 -3.14 3.28 11.56
C TYR A 25 -4.04 4.18 10.68
N PHE A 26 -4.75 3.61 9.71
CA PHE A 26 -5.52 4.37 8.70
C PHE A 26 -7.04 4.19 8.86
N GLY A 27 -7.53 4.42 10.08
CA GLY A 27 -8.96 4.36 10.38
C GLY A 27 -9.58 2.98 10.16
N LYS A 28 -10.86 2.94 9.78
CA LYS A 28 -11.63 1.70 9.63
C LYS A 28 -11.37 0.96 8.33
N ASP A 29 -10.78 1.63 7.34
CA ASP A 29 -10.54 1.06 6.01
C ASP A 29 -9.16 0.42 5.90
N TYR A 30 -8.30 0.60 6.92
CA TYR A 30 -6.97 -0.01 7.00
C TYR A 30 -6.14 0.21 5.73
N SER A 31 -6.37 1.33 5.05
CA SER A 31 -5.80 1.60 3.74
C SER A 31 -5.57 3.09 3.51
N CYS A 32 -4.58 3.40 2.67
CA CYS A 32 -4.26 4.76 2.27
C CYS A 32 -3.74 4.79 0.82
N VAL A 33 -3.65 5.98 0.22
CA VAL A 33 -3.00 6.13 -1.09
C VAL A 33 -1.51 6.36 -0.89
N GLY A 34 -0.69 5.57 -1.57
CA GLY A 34 0.76 5.70 -1.55
C GLY A 34 1.38 5.17 -2.83
N ASP A 35 2.64 4.77 -2.74
CA ASP A 35 3.47 4.30 -3.86
C ASP A 35 4.50 3.26 -3.41
N ARG A 36 5.38 2.88 -4.34
CA ARG A 36 6.48 1.94 -4.09
C ARG A 36 7.43 2.40 -2.98
N GLU A 37 7.68 3.71 -2.87
CA GLU A 37 8.60 4.25 -1.86
C GLU A 37 7.98 4.10 -0.47
N SER A 38 6.69 4.41 -0.36
CA SER A 38 5.91 4.23 0.88
C SER A 38 5.98 2.80 1.41
N ILE A 39 5.89 1.78 0.54
CA ILE A 39 6.01 0.36 0.92
C ILE A 39 7.41 0.04 1.49
N ARG A 40 8.46 0.67 0.95
CA ARG A 40 9.86 0.38 1.30
C ARG A 40 10.32 1.10 2.56
N THR A 41 9.80 2.30 2.81
CA THR A 41 10.28 3.18 3.88
C THR A 41 9.40 3.11 5.12
N CYS A 42 8.10 2.85 4.98
CA CYS A 42 7.21 2.74 6.11
C CYS A 42 7.29 1.33 6.70
N THR A 43 8.05 1.20 7.78
CA THR A 43 8.14 -0.03 8.57
C THR A 43 7.52 0.16 9.95
N VAL A 44 7.19 -0.97 10.57
CA VAL A 44 6.83 -1.06 11.98
C VAL A 44 7.76 -2.05 12.66
N CYS A 45 8.09 -1.79 13.92
CA CYS A 45 8.88 -2.72 14.72
C CYS A 45 7.97 -3.83 15.25
N GLU A 46 8.16 -5.05 14.76
CA GLU A 46 7.46 -6.24 15.22
C GLU A 46 8.48 -7.15 15.94
N GLY A 47 8.47 -7.09 17.27
CA GLY A 47 9.48 -7.76 18.10
C GLY A 47 10.85 -7.09 17.98
N CYS A 48 11.82 -7.77 17.37
CA CYS A 48 13.20 -7.28 17.19
C CYS A 48 13.53 -6.96 15.72
N ARG A 49 12.53 -6.85 14.84
CA ARG A 49 12.74 -6.62 13.40
C ARG A 49 11.81 -5.51 12.88
N ASP A 50 12.32 -4.72 11.95
CA ASP A 50 11.52 -3.78 11.17
C ASP A 50 10.89 -4.52 9.99
N VAL A 51 9.56 -4.49 9.92
CA VAL A 51 8.78 -5.11 8.84
C VAL A 51 7.96 -4.05 8.11
N PRO A 52 7.72 -4.19 6.79
CA PRO A 52 6.87 -3.27 6.05
C PRO A 52 5.48 -3.14 6.69
N ILE A 53 5.00 -1.91 6.85
CA ILE A 53 3.67 -1.65 7.40
C ILE A 53 2.56 -2.10 6.44
N PHE A 54 2.84 -2.04 5.13
CA PHE A 54 1.90 -2.34 4.07
C PHE A 54 2.14 -3.75 3.56
N THR A 55 1.07 -4.53 3.42
CA THR A 55 1.17 -5.94 2.99
C THR A 55 0.62 -6.18 1.60
N HIS A 56 -0.33 -5.35 1.16
CA HIS A 56 -0.97 -5.48 -0.14
C HIS A 56 -1.18 -4.11 -0.79
N TRP A 57 -1.28 -4.11 -2.12
CA TRP A 57 -1.61 -2.92 -2.89
C TRP A 57 -2.62 -3.23 -3.99
N MET A 58 -3.31 -2.21 -4.47
CA MET A 58 -4.25 -2.29 -5.58
C MET A 58 -4.12 -1.04 -6.46
N PRO A 59 -4.12 -1.16 -7.80
CA PRO A 59 -4.09 0.01 -8.66
C PRO A 59 -5.30 0.91 -8.40
N LEU A 60 -5.09 2.22 -8.40
CA LEU A 60 -6.20 3.17 -8.34
C LEU A 60 -7.03 3.09 -9.64
N PRO A 61 -8.35 3.31 -9.56
CA PRO A 61 -9.14 3.46 -10.77
C PRO A 61 -8.62 4.64 -11.61
N PRO A 62 -8.77 4.56 -12.94
CA PRO A 62 -8.47 5.69 -13.79
C PRO A 62 -9.29 6.89 -13.32
N LYS A 63 -8.70 8.10 -13.44
CA LYS A 63 -9.45 9.32 -13.17
C LYS A 63 -10.68 9.33 -14.08
N PRO A 64 -11.87 9.68 -13.55
CA PRO A 64 -13.04 9.82 -14.40
C PRO A 64 -12.76 10.89 -15.46
N ASP A 65 -13.16 10.62 -16.70
CA ASP A 65 -13.21 11.64 -17.73
C ASP A 65 -14.18 12.73 -17.27
N ARG A 66 -13.78 14.00 -17.43
CA ARG A 66 -14.62 15.14 -17.07
C ARG A 66 -15.95 15.04 -17.82
N HIS A 67 -17.05 14.95 -17.08
CA HIS A 67 -18.38 15.28 -17.58
C HIS A 67 -18.59 16.80 -17.58
#